data_AF-A0ABD1JQT9-F1
#
_entry.id   AF-A0ABD1JQT9-F1
#
_cell.length_a   1.000
_cell.length_b   1.000
_cell.length_c   1.000
_cell.angle_alpha   90.00
_cell.angle_beta   90.00
_cell.angle_gamma   90.00
#
_symmetry.space_group_name_H-M   'P 1'
#
loop_
_entity.id
_entity.type
_entity.pdbx_description
1 polymer ?
#
loop_
_entity_poly.entity_id
_entity_poly.type
_entity_poly.pdbx_seq_one_letter_code
_entity_poly.pdbx_strand_id
1 'polypeptide(L)'
;MSPTASVLLRRANEKEESMKKKIQKLNKEVDSLRKQLAGKHLCIHVAMTSDSTSASSLSSSSSSTSPTLTSSSSSSSSEEEKTLKKKHPKNKKHKKKRRAKSKSKAKYGRRASSPEEIIARYKKVLKTYNAGMKLGKACAKAGVTELTVRSKAAIPEIAIASPDHFQGLMAAHSKRGKIADLLSKCEFLIESDQKVKDAIMLKKAEGKLIPYVKREKI
;
A
#
# COMPACT_ATOMS: atom_id res chain seq x y z
N MET A 1 35.47 19.10 39.17
CA MET A 1 34.26 18.88 38.35
C MET A 1 33.29 20.02 38.64
N SER A 2 32.71 20.67 37.62
CA SER A 2 31.75 21.77 37.85
C SER A 2 30.41 21.22 38.38
N PRO A 3 29.78 21.84 39.40
CA PRO A 3 28.50 21.38 39.95
C PRO A 3 27.40 21.19 38.88
N THR A 4 27.37 22.05 37.87
CA THR A 4 26.41 22.01 36.76
C THR A 4 26.54 20.74 35.92
N ALA A 5 27.76 20.24 35.70
CA ALA A 5 28.00 19.02 34.94
C ALA A 5 27.45 17.77 35.65
N SER A 6 27.63 17.70 36.97
CA SER A 6 27.14 16.60 37.81
C SER A 6 25.61 16.51 37.82
N VAL A 7 24.91 17.66 37.83
CA VAL A 7 23.44 17.71 37.77
C VAL A 7 22.91 17.27 36.41
N LEU A 8 23.56 17.66 35.32
CA LEU A 8 23.19 17.22 33.97
C LEU A 8 23.39 15.71 33.78
N LEU A 9 24.50 15.16 34.28
CA LEU A 9 24.79 13.73 34.22
C LEU A 9 23.76 12.91 35.01
N ARG A 10 23.38 13.35 36.21
CA ARG A 10 22.32 12.69 37.00
C ARG A 10 20.99 12.65 36.26
N ARG A 11 20.55 13.79 35.69
CA ARG A 11 19.32 13.87 34.87
C ARG A 11 19.38 13.03 33.59
N ALA A 12 20.56 12.82 33.02
CA ALA A 12 20.74 11.94 31.87
C ALA A 12 20.55 10.47 32.27
N ASN A 13 21.17 10.05 33.38
CA ASN A 13 21.06 8.68 33.91
C ASN A 13 19.60 8.35 34.32
N GLU A 14 18.91 9.26 35.01
CA GLU A 14 17.49 9.12 35.38
C GLU A 14 16.59 8.92 34.13
N LYS A 15 16.84 9.68 33.06
CA LYS A 15 16.13 9.52 31.78
C LYS A 15 16.45 8.18 31.12
N GLU A 16 17.70 7.76 31.13
CA GLU A 16 18.14 6.48 30.57
C GLU A 16 17.48 5.30 31.30
N GLU A 17 17.43 5.34 32.63
CA GLU A 17 16.78 4.31 33.45
C GLU A 17 15.26 4.26 33.21
N SER A 18 14.61 5.43 33.11
CA SER A 18 13.19 5.54 32.75
C SER A 18 12.89 4.95 31.36
N MET A 19 13.75 5.21 30.37
CA MET A 19 13.65 4.60 29.04
C MET A 19 13.85 3.08 29.09
N LYS A 20 14.85 2.57 29.83
CA LYS A 20 15.09 1.13 30.03
C LYS A 20 13.88 0.43 30.65
N LYS A 21 13.29 1.01 31.70
CA LYS A 21 12.04 0.52 32.34
C LYS A 21 10.87 0.46 31.35
N LYS A 22 10.70 1.51 30.51
CA LYS A 22 9.66 1.56 29.48
C LYS A 22 9.85 0.49 28.39
N ILE A 23 11.08 0.28 27.92
CA ILE A 23 11.44 -0.78 26.96
C ILE A 23 11.13 -2.16 27.56
N GLN A 24 11.51 -2.41 28.81
CA GLN A 24 11.25 -3.70 29.47
C GLN A 24 9.74 -3.97 29.63
N LYS A 25 8.93 -2.94 29.96
CA LYS A 25 7.46 -3.06 30.00
C LYS A 25 6.87 -3.41 28.63
N LEU A 26 7.28 -2.70 27.58
CA LEU A 26 6.80 -2.93 26.22
C LEU A 26 7.19 -4.32 25.68
N ASN A 27 8.40 -4.81 25.98
CA ASN A 27 8.81 -6.16 25.59
C ASN A 27 7.94 -7.24 26.25
N LYS A 28 7.67 -7.12 27.56
CA LYS A 28 6.76 -8.02 28.29
C LYS A 28 5.35 -8.02 27.69
N GLU A 29 4.85 -6.86 27.27
CA GLU A 29 3.54 -6.71 26.62
C GLU A 29 3.51 -7.38 25.23
N VAL A 30 4.56 -7.18 24.41
CA VAL A 30 4.72 -7.84 23.10
C VAL A 30 4.76 -9.37 23.26
N ASP A 31 5.48 -9.90 24.23
CA ASP A 31 5.58 -11.35 24.44
C ASP A 31 4.29 -11.95 25.00
N SER A 32 3.57 -11.20 25.86
CA SER A 32 2.21 -11.56 26.29
C SER A 32 1.24 -11.64 25.10
N LEU A 33 1.24 -10.63 24.22
CA LEU A 33 0.40 -10.60 23.01
C LEU A 33 0.76 -11.73 22.04
N ARG A 34 2.06 -12.04 21.85
CA ARG A 34 2.51 -13.20 21.08
C ARG A 34 2.00 -14.52 21.66
N LYS A 35 2.06 -14.70 22.99
CA LYS A 35 1.54 -15.89 23.67
C LYS A 35 0.02 -16.02 23.50
N GLN A 36 -0.72 -14.92 23.60
CA GLN A 36 -2.17 -14.91 23.31
C GLN A 36 -2.47 -15.27 21.85
N LEU A 37 -1.68 -14.78 20.89
CA LEU A 37 -1.86 -15.08 19.48
C LEU A 37 -1.60 -16.57 19.17
N ALA A 38 -0.54 -17.13 19.78
CA ALA A 38 -0.24 -18.56 19.69
C ALA A 38 -1.35 -19.43 20.30
N GLY A 39 -1.87 -19.06 21.48
CA GLY A 39 -3.00 -19.76 22.11
C GLY A 39 -4.29 -19.71 21.27
N LYS A 40 -4.59 -18.57 20.64
CA LYS A 40 -5.73 -18.43 19.72
C LYS A 40 -5.57 -19.28 18.45
N HIS A 41 -4.34 -19.45 17.96
CA HIS A 41 -4.06 -20.33 16.82
C HIS A 41 -4.24 -21.83 17.17
N LEU A 42 -4.03 -22.22 18.42
CA LEU A 42 -4.37 -23.57 18.91
C LEU A 42 -5.89 -23.79 19.02
N CYS A 43 -6.63 -22.80 19.53
CA CYS A 43 -8.09 -22.90 19.68
C CYS A 43 -8.81 -23.15 18.33
N ILE A 44 -8.36 -22.49 17.25
CA ILE A 44 -8.88 -22.70 15.89
C ILE A 44 -8.61 -24.12 15.38
N HIS A 45 -7.53 -24.78 15.83
CA HIS A 45 -7.16 -26.12 15.39
C HIS A 45 -7.82 -27.25 16.21
N VAL A 46 -8.27 -26.96 17.44
CA VAL A 46 -9.01 -27.90 18.32
C VAL A 46 -10.52 -27.83 18.07
N ALA A 47 -11.05 -26.68 17.67
CA ALA A 47 -12.45 -26.53 17.26
C ALA A 47 -12.80 -27.20 15.91
N MET A 48 -11.86 -27.91 15.29
CA MET A 48 -12.04 -28.69 14.05
C MET A 48 -12.00 -30.21 14.29
N THR A 49 -11.94 -30.67 15.55
CA THR A 49 -11.88 -32.11 15.88
C THR A 49 -13.02 -32.54 16.81
N SER A 50 -14.25 -32.46 16.32
CA SER A 50 -15.44 -33.22 16.77
C SER A 50 -16.61 -33.01 15.80
N ASP A 51 -16.65 -33.72 14.67
CA ASP A 51 -17.55 -34.88 14.46
C ASP A 51 -17.41 -35.46 13.02
N SER A 52 -17.61 -36.78 12.91
CA SER A 52 -18.02 -37.54 11.72
C SER A 52 -17.16 -37.54 10.43
N THR A 53 -16.32 -38.59 10.33
CA THR A 53 -16.13 -39.51 9.16
C THR A 53 -16.04 -38.92 7.74
N SER A 54 -15.03 -39.21 6.90
CA SER A 54 -14.28 -40.48 6.73
C SER A 54 -12.96 -40.30 5.93
N ALA A 55 -12.09 -41.33 5.96
CA ALA A 55 -10.91 -41.65 5.11
C ALA A 55 -10.72 -40.87 3.78
N SER A 56 -9.54 -40.61 3.20
CA SER A 56 -8.12 -41.01 3.41
C SER A 56 -7.25 -40.22 2.38
N SER A 57 -5.92 -40.03 2.48
CA SER A 57 -4.89 -40.38 3.47
C SER A 57 -3.60 -39.52 3.28
N LEU A 58 -2.60 -39.78 4.12
CA LEU A 58 -1.23 -39.25 4.18
C LEU A 58 -0.43 -39.30 2.86
N SER A 59 0.44 -38.29 2.60
CA SER A 59 1.91 -38.43 2.64
C SER A 59 2.65 -37.19 2.10
N SER A 60 3.97 -37.17 2.28
CA SER A 60 4.80 -35.95 2.31
C SER A 60 5.81 -35.87 1.17
N SER A 61 6.14 -34.63 0.79
CA SER A 61 7.49 -34.16 0.41
C SER A 61 8.12 -34.55 -0.95
N SER A 62 9.00 -33.65 -1.40
CA SER A 62 10.22 -33.90 -2.20
C SER A 62 10.17 -33.90 -3.75
N SER A 63 10.61 -32.78 -4.31
CA SER A 63 11.72 -32.66 -5.28
C SER A 63 11.73 -33.40 -6.65
N SER A 64 11.74 -32.57 -7.71
CA SER A 64 12.65 -32.61 -8.86
C SER A 64 12.35 -33.46 -10.13
N THR A 65 12.93 -32.98 -11.23
CA THR A 65 13.17 -33.58 -12.56
C THR A 65 12.06 -33.58 -13.64
N SER A 66 12.24 -32.72 -14.64
CA SER A 66 11.97 -33.00 -16.07
C SER A 66 13.02 -34.02 -16.59
N PRO A 67 12.92 -34.68 -17.78
CA PRO A 67 12.47 -34.09 -19.07
C PRO A 67 11.83 -35.04 -20.13
N THR A 68 11.63 -34.51 -21.36
CA THR A 68 11.55 -35.24 -22.67
C THR A 68 10.41 -36.26 -22.89
N LEU A 69 9.98 -36.67 -24.10
CA LEU A 69 10.00 -36.17 -25.50
C LEU A 69 8.99 -37.03 -26.31
N THR A 70 8.49 -36.53 -27.47
CA THR A 70 7.93 -37.33 -28.60
C THR A 70 6.71 -38.24 -28.31
N SER A 71 5.89 -38.74 -29.24
CA SER A 71 5.74 -38.66 -30.72
C SER A 71 4.29 -39.08 -31.03
N SER A 72 3.46 -38.28 -31.71
CA SER A 72 3.22 -38.32 -33.17
C SER A 72 2.90 -39.70 -33.80
N SER A 73 1.65 -39.86 -34.24
CA SER A 73 1.18 -40.72 -35.34
C SER A 73 -0.23 -40.21 -35.73
N SER A 74 -0.74 -40.34 -36.96
CA SER A 74 -0.38 -41.20 -38.10
C SER A 74 -0.77 -40.57 -39.46
N SER A 75 -0.02 -40.94 -40.54
CA SER A 75 -0.41 -41.13 -41.97
C SER A 75 -1.36 -40.16 -42.71
N SER A 76 -1.21 -39.85 -44.01
CA SER A 76 -0.58 -40.63 -45.11
C SER A 76 -0.04 -39.74 -46.25
N SER A 77 1.12 -40.15 -46.79
CA SER A 77 1.57 -40.19 -48.22
C SER A 77 0.69 -39.56 -49.31
N SER A 78 1.21 -38.93 -50.39
CA SER A 78 2.31 -39.44 -51.24
C SER A 78 2.82 -38.46 -52.33
N GLU A 79 3.93 -38.84 -52.98
CA GLU A 79 4.57 -38.40 -54.26
C GLU A 79 5.16 -36.99 -54.48
N GLU A 80 6.33 -36.97 -55.14
CA GLU A 80 7.03 -35.81 -55.71
C GLU A 80 6.68 -35.57 -57.19
N GLU A 81 6.80 -34.33 -57.68
CA GLU A 81 7.60 -34.02 -58.89
C GLU A 81 7.82 -32.49 -59.02
N LYS A 82 8.66 -32.10 -59.99
CA LYS A 82 9.26 -30.78 -60.14
C LYS A 82 8.42 -29.90 -61.07
N THR A 83 8.56 -28.58 -60.97
CA THR A 83 8.84 -27.70 -62.13
C THR A 83 9.05 -26.24 -61.74
N LEU A 84 9.83 -25.54 -62.56
CA LEU A 84 10.22 -24.14 -62.38
C LEU A 84 9.10 -23.18 -62.81
N LYS A 85 8.93 -22.04 -62.10
CA LYS A 85 9.05 -20.66 -62.66
C LYS A 85 8.70 -19.55 -61.64
N LYS A 86 9.55 -18.51 -61.62
CA LYS A 86 9.43 -17.27 -60.81
C LYS A 86 8.11 -16.51 -61.05
N LYS A 87 7.45 -15.99 -60.00
CA LYS A 87 6.87 -14.61 -59.94
C LYS A 87 6.85 -14.08 -58.48
N HIS A 88 7.12 -12.79 -58.30
CA HIS A 88 7.28 -12.12 -56.99
C HIS A 88 6.01 -12.09 -56.12
N PRO A 89 6.08 -12.40 -54.81
CA PRO A 89 5.06 -11.99 -53.85
C PRO A 89 5.23 -10.51 -53.47
N LYS A 90 4.25 -9.67 -53.82
CA LYS A 90 4.22 -8.24 -53.43
C LYS A 90 4.07 -8.08 -51.91
N ASN A 91 4.79 -7.09 -51.35
CA ASN A 91 4.83 -6.73 -49.94
C ASN A 91 3.47 -6.81 -49.19
N LYS A 92 3.26 -7.86 -48.39
CA LYS A 92 2.31 -7.81 -47.28
C LYS A 92 2.88 -6.88 -46.20
N LYS A 93 2.42 -5.63 -46.17
CA LYS A 93 2.75 -4.66 -45.11
C LYS A 93 2.40 -5.24 -43.75
N HIS A 94 3.39 -5.78 -43.03
CA HIS A 94 3.25 -6.13 -41.62
C HIS A 94 2.91 -4.86 -40.84
N LYS A 95 1.62 -4.67 -40.55
CA LYS A 95 1.10 -3.59 -39.72
C LYS A 95 1.58 -3.83 -38.30
N LYS A 96 2.83 -3.41 -38.01
CA LYS A 96 3.50 -3.51 -36.70
C LYS A 96 2.54 -2.97 -35.65
N LYS A 97 1.87 -3.89 -34.93
CA LYS A 97 0.94 -3.58 -33.85
C LYS A 97 1.78 -3.11 -32.66
N ARG A 98 2.31 -1.87 -32.77
CA ARG A 98 3.10 -1.18 -31.73
C ARG A 98 2.19 -1.04 -30.51
N ARG A 99 2.20 -2.06 -29.64
CA ARG A 99 1.51 -2.04 -28.34
C ARG A 99 2.00 -0.78 -27.64
N ALA A 100 1.09 0.18 -27.40
CA ALA A 100 1.41 1.49 -26.83
C ALA A 100 1.75 1.40 -25.33
N LYS A 101 2.81 0.65 -24.99
CA LYS A 101 3.28 0.39 -23.63
C LYS A 101 4.27 1.47 -23.18
N SER A 102 3.93 2.74 -23.40
CA SER A 102 4.81 3.90 -23.13
C SER A 102 4.16 5.08 -22.41
N LYS A 103 2.89 4.99 -21.96
CA LYS A 103 2.20 6.08 -21.23
C LYS A 103 2.15 5.95 -19.70
N SER A 104 2.66 4.86 -19.10
CA SER A 104 2.54 4.62 -17.64
C SER A 104 3.74 5.01 -16.77
N LYS A 105 4.97 5.03 -17.30
CA LYS A 105 6.17 5.39 -16.51
C LYS A 105 6.33 6.92 -16.27
N ALA A 106 5.81 7.77 -17.16
CA ALA A 106 6.07 9.21 -17.18
C ALA A 106 5.32 10.06 -16.11
N LYS A 107 4.65 9.44 -15.14
CA LYS A 107 3.90 10.17 -14.07
C LYS A 107 4.47 9.99 -12.67
N TYR A 108 5.47 9.13 -12.48
CA TYR A 108 6.18 9.03 -11.21
C TYR A 108 6.96 10.33 -10.96
N GLY A 109 6.80 10.96 -9.79
CA GLY A 109 7.50 12.19 -9.44
C GLY A 109 6.88 13.51 -9.88
N ARG A 110 5.96 13.56 -10.87
CA ARG A 110 5.26 14.83 -11.19
C ARG A 110 4.47 15.29 -9.97
N ARG A 111 4.79 16.49 -9.45
CA ARG A 111 4.09 17.13 -8.33
C ARG A 111 2.59 17.25 -8.64
N ALA A 112 1.76 17.07 -7.61
CA ALA A 112 0.32 17.31 -7.74
C ALA A 112 0.04 18.81 -7.56
N SER A 113 -0.59 19.42 -8.57
CA SER A 113 -0.77 20.88 -8.69
C SER A 113 -2.19 21.37 -8.39
N SER A 114 -3.19 20.48 -8.36
CA SER A 114 -4.55 20.78 -7.93
C SER A 114 -4.98 19.95 -6.71
N PRO A 115 -5.97 20.39 -5.92
CA PRO A 115 -6.59 19.59 -4.85
C PRO A 115 -7.16 18.26 -5.38
N GLU A 116 -7.80 18.30 -6.54
CA GLU A 116 -8.34 17.13 -7.24
C GLU A 116 -7.26 16.09 -7.59
N GLU A 117 -6.09 16.52 -8.11
CA GLU A 117 -4.97 15.62 -8.38
C GLU A 117 -4.45 14.94 -7.09
N ILE A 118 -4.50 15.63 -5.96
CA ILE A 118 -4.11 15.08 -4.64
C ILE A 118 -5.13 14.02 -4.20
N ILE A 119 -6.42 14.34 -4.25
CA ILE A 119 -7.52 13.44 -3.89
C ILE A 119 -7.52 12.19 -4.78
N ALA A 120 -7.36 12.35 -6.10
CA ALA A 120 -7.32 11.23 -7.05
C ALA A 120 -6.12 10.30 -6.79
N ARG A 121 -4.94 10.85 -6.48
CA ARG A 121 -3.76 10.06 -6.11
C ARG A 121 -3.95 9.36 -4.76
N TYR A 122 -4.49 10.04 -3.76
CA TYR A 122 -4.78 9.46 -2.45
C TYR A 122 -5.76 8.29 -2.57
N LYS A 123 -6.90 8.47 -3.26
CA LYS A 123 -7.87 7.41 -3.56
C LYS A 123 -7.22 6.23 -4.33
N LYS A 124 -6.23 6.47 -5.19
CA LYS A 124 -5.47 5.42 -5.87
C LYS A 124 -4.51 4.66 -4.93
N VAL A 125 -3.88 5.33 -3.96
CA VAL A 125 -3.07 4.67 -2.91
C VAL A 125 -3.98 3.84 -1.99
N LEU A 126 -5.11 4.40 -1.56
CA LEU A 126 -6.07 3.70 -0.71
C LEU A 126 -6.56 2.40 -1.38
N LYS A 127 -6.96 2.45 -2.65
CA LYS A 127 -7.38 1.25 -3.41
C LYS A 127 -6.30 0.16 -3.46
N THR A 128 -5.02 0.51 -3.59
CA THR A 128 -3.94 -0.49 -3.64
C THR A 128 -3.50 -0.95 -2.26
N TYR A 129 -3.59 -0.09 -1.24
CA TYR A 129 -3.37 -0.43 0.16
C TYR A 129 -4.42 -1.41 0.69
N ASN A 130 -5.71 -1.13 0.46
CA ASN A 130 -6.83 -2.00 0.84
C ASN A 130 -6.81 -3.35 0.10
N ALA A 131 -6.11 -3.44 -1.04
CA ALA A 131 -5.81 -4.70 -1.73
C ALA A 131 -4.59 -5.46 -1.13
N GLY A 132 -4.27 -5.22 0.15
CA GLY A 132 -3.20 -5.90 0.88
C GLY A 132 -1.76 -5.44 0.55
N MET A 133 -1.56 -4.41 -0.27
CA MET A 133 -0.20 -3.95 -0.59
C MET A 133 0.38 -3.10 0.55
N LYS A 134 1.62 -3.42 0.98
CA LYS A 134 2.41 -2.55 1.88
C LYS A 134 2.41 -1.09 1.37
N LEU A 135 2.20 -0.13 2.28
CA LEU A 135 1.94 1.27 1.95
C LEU A 135 2.96 1.91 1.00
N GLY A 136 4.26 1.68 1.19
CA GLY A 136 5.30 2.15 0.27
C GLY A 136 5.14 1.62 -1.17
N LYS A 137 4.74 0.35 -1.34
CA LYS A 137 4.44 -0.24 -2.66
C LYS A 137 3.13 0.32 -3.24
N ALA A 138 2.12 0.58 -2.41
CA ALA A 138 0.87 1.23 -2.80
C ALA A 138 1.11 2.65 -3.34
N CYS A 139 1.90 3.45 -2.62
CA CYS A 139 2.39 4.78 -3.01
C CYS A 139 3.16 4.74 -4.34
N ALA A 140 4.11 3.84 -4.48
CA ALA A 140 4.90 3.69 -5.72
C ALA A 140 3.99 3.36 -6.94
N LYS A 141 3.03 2.44 -6.78
CA LYS A 141 2.03 2.09 -7.82
C LYS A 141 1.08 3.24 -8.16
N ALA A 142 0.87 4.16 -7.22
CA ALA A 142 0.12 5.40 -7.45
C ALA A 142 0.95 6.51 -8.13
N GLY A 143 2.28 6.46 -8.06
CA GLY A 143 3.18 7.48 -8.62
C GLY A 143 3.56 8.60 -7.63
N VAL A 144 3.52 8.31 -6.33
CA VAL A 144 3.76 9.27 -5.24
C VAL A 144 4.68 8.68 -4.17
N THR A 145 5.40 9.54 -3.45
CA THR A 145 6.17 9.14 -2.26
C THR A 145 5.28 9.14 -1.03
N GLU A 146 5.56 8.28 -0.05
CA GLU A 146 4.80 8.21 1.21
C GLU A 146 4.75 9.56 1.93
N LEU A 147 5.86 10.30 1.95
CA LEU A 147 5.93 11.66 2.50
C LEU A 147 4.96 12.62 1.80
N THR A 148 4.78 12.51 0.47
CA THR A 148 3.81 13.36 -0.25
C THR A 148 2.38 13.04 0.12
N VAL A 149 2.06 11.75 0.34
CA VAL A 149 0.71 11.32 0.73
C VAL A 149 0.42 11.71 2.18
N ARG A 150 1.36 11.50 3.10
CA ARG A 150 1.24 11.88 4.52
C ARG A 150 1.17 13.40 4.69
N SER A 151 2.05 14.18 4.06
CA SER A 151 2.08 15.64 4.22
C SER A 151 0.89 16.35 3.57
N LYS A 152 0.27 15.76 2.53
CA LYS A 152 -0.94 16.31 1.90
C LYS A 152 -2.23 15.62 2.34
N ALA A 153 -2.23 14.87 3.45
CA ALA A 153 -3.35 14.03 3.87
C ALA A 153 -4.60 14.82 4.28
N ALA A 154 -4.47 16.00 4.89
CA ALA A 154 -5.62 16.77 5.39
C ALA A 154 -6.66 17.11 4.31
N ILE A 155 -6.22 17.37 3.06
CA ILE A 155 -7.11 17.65 1.92
C ILE A 155 -8.05 16.45 1.62
N PRO A 156 -7.56 15.24 1.28
CA PRO A 156 -8.42 14.07 1.07
C PRO A 156 -9.07 13.54 2.34
N GLU A 157 -8.52 13.76 3.54
CA GLU A 157 -9.16 13.37 4.79
C GLU A 157 -10.49 14.10 4.99
N ILE A 158 -10.52 15.44 4.88
CA ILE A 158 -11.77 16.22 4.95
C ILE A 158 -12.67 15.91 3.76
N ALA A 159 -12.14 15.84 2.53
CA ALA A 159 -12.92 15.55 1.34
C ALA A 159 -13.58 14.14 1.31
N ILE A 160 -13.26 13.26 2.27
CA ILE A 160 -13.86 11.93 2.44
C ILE A 160 -14.69 11.84 3.73
N ALA A 161 -14.28 12.51 4.81
CA ALA A 161 -14.98 12.49 6.09
C ALA A 161 -16.11 13.54 6.21
N SER A 162 -15.94 14.70 5.57
CA SER A 162 -16.79 15.89 5.72
C SER A 162 -16.84 16.70 4.42
N PRO A 163 -17.55 16.19 3.38
CA PRO A 163 -17.56 16.80 2.04
C PRO A 163 -18.09 18.24 2.06
N ASP A 164 -19.03 18.57 2.93
CA ASP A 164 -19.66 19.89 3.00
C ASP A 164 -18.65 20.96 3.45
N HIS A 165 -17.88 20.67 4.51
CA HIS A 165 -16.77 21.51 4.95
C HIS A 165 -15.68 21.63 3.86
N PHE A 166 -15.39 20.54 3.14
CA PHE A 166 -14.45 20.60 2.01
C PHE A 166 -14.96 21.50 0.87
N GLN A 167 -16.25 21.47 0.58
CA GLN A 167 -16.88 22.33 -0.44
C GLN A 167 -16.84 23.80 -0.02
N GLY A 168 -17.08 24.12 1.26
CA GLY A 168 -16.87 25.46 1.81
C GLY A 168 -15.42 25.94 1.67
N LEU A 169 -14.45 25.08 2.00
CA LEU A 169 -13.02 25.38 1.82
C LEU A 169 -12.63 25.57 0.34
N MET A 170 -13.25 24.82 -0.59
CA MET A 170 -13.06 24.98 -2.04
C MET A 170 -13.68 26.28 -2.56
N ALA A 171 -14.88 26.66 -2.09
CA ALA A 171 -15.51 27.93 -2.46
C ALA A 171 -14.68 29.14 -2.00
N ALA A 172 -14.08 29.06 -0.81
CA ALA A 172 -13.15 30.06 -0.26
C ALA A 172 -11.69 29.93 -0.78
N HIS A 173 -11.43 29.04 -1.76
CA HIS A 173 -10.11 28.89 -2.38
C HIS A 173 -10.13 29.41 -3.81
N SER A 174 -9.31 30.43 -4.09
CA SER A 174 -9.14 30.91 -5.46
C SER A 174 -8.54 29.81 -6.34
N LYS A 175 -9.03 29.67 -7.58
CA LYS A 175 -8.53 28.68 -8.56
C LYS A 175 -7.02 28.80 -8.87
N ARG A 176 -6.38 29.92 -8.51
CA ARG A 176 -4.92 30.16 -8.60
C ARG A 176 -4.20 30.19 -7.24
N GLY A 177 -4.90 29.97 -6.13
CA GLY A 177 -4.35 29.95 -4.78
C GLY A 177 -3.38 28.79 -4.57
N LYS A 178 -2.43 28.93 -3.64
CA LYS A 178 -1.43 27.88 -3.42
C LYS A 178 -2.10 26.70 -2.71
N ILE A 179 -1.61 25.49 -3.00
CA ILE A 179 -2.04 24.27 -2.28
C ILE A 179 -1.66 24.35 -0.79
N ALA A 180 -0.57 25.03 -0.45
CA ALA A 180 -0.13 25.20 0.93
C ALA A 180 -1.20 25.92 1.77
N ASP A 181 -1.74 27.03 1.27
CA ASP A 181 -2.77 27.83 1.93
C ASP A 181 -4.03 27.00 2.19
N LEU A 182 -4.46 26.19 1.21
CA LEU A 182 -5.57 25.24 1.38
C LEU A 182 -5.24 24.20 2.45
N LEU A 183 -4.05 23.61 2.41
CA LEU A 183 -3.62 22.58 3.34
C LEU A 183 -3.59 23.10 4.78
N SER A 184 -3.12 24.33 5.00
CA SER A 184 -3.16 25.00 6.31
C SER A 184 -4.59 25.22 6.81
N LYS A 185 -5.52 25.66 5.94
CA LYS A 185 -6.95 25.77 6.30
C LYS A 185 -7.56 24.39 6.64
N CYS A 186 -7.20 23.35 5.89
CA CYS A 186 -7.63 21.98 6.17
C CYS A 186 -7.11 21.51 7.54
N GLU A 187 -5.81 21.67 7.81
CA GLU A 187 -5.22 21.26 9.09
C GLU A 187 -5.81 22.03 10.28
N PHE A 188 -6.05 23.34 10.14
CA PHE A 188 -6.72 24.15 11.15
C PHE A 188 -8.14 23.66 11.45
N LEU A 189 -8.92 23.30 10.42
CA LEU A 189 -10.26 22.76 10.59
C LEU A 189 -10.27 21.42 11.35
N ILE A 190 -9.35 20.51 11.02
CA ILE A 190 -9.23 19.20 11.69
C ILE A 190 -8.84 19.36 13.18
N GLU A 191 -8.04 20.38 13.50
CA GLU A 191 -7.64 20.64 14.89
C GLU A 191 -8.72 21.36 15.70
N SER A 192 -9.54 22.20 15.04
CA SER A 192 -10.59 23.02 15.68
C SER A 192 -11.92 22.27 15.85
N ASP A 193 -12.38 21.58 14.81
CA ASP A 193 -13.66 20.87 14.83
C ASP A 193 -13.49 19.40 15.25
N GLN A 194 -13.75 19.12 16.53
CA GLN A 194 -13.69 17.76 17.07
C GLN A 194 -14.58 16.77 16.29
N LYS A 195 -15.75 17.22 15.81
CA LYS A 195 -16.65 16.40 14.95
C LYS A 195 -15.96 15.94 13.65
N VAL A 196 -15.15 16.80 13.03
CA VAL A 196 -14.39 16.47 11.81
C VAL A 196 -13.25 15.49 12.16
N LYS A 197 -12.59 15.70 13.30
CA LYS A 197 -11.53 14.84 13.83
C LYS A 197 -12.04 13.41 14.08
N ASP A 198 -13.20 13.28 14.74
CA ASP A 198 -13.85 12.01 15.05
C ASP A 198 -14.34 11.32 13.77
N ALA A 199 -14.94 12.07 12.83
CA ALA A 199 -15.32 11.54 11.52
C ALA A 199 -14.11 11.00 10.72
N ILE A 200 -12.96 11.70 10.75
CA ILE A 200 -11.71 11.22 10.15
C ILE A 200 -11.20 9.94 10.84
N MET A 201 -11.26 9.86 12.18
CA MET A 201 -10.90 8.64 12.92
C MET A 201 -11.80 7.46 12.55
N LEU A 202 -13.12 7.66 12.49
CA LEU A 202 -14.08 6.65 12.07
C LEU A 202 -13.79 6.18 10.63
N LYS A 203 -13.53 7.10 9.70
CA LYS A 203 -13.18 6.74 8.31
C LYS A 203 -11.81 6.04 8.17
N LYS A 204 -10.87 6.26 9.10
CA LYS A 204 -9.64 5.47 9.21
C LYS A 204 -9.92 4.05 9.71
N ALA A 205 -10.79 3.89 10.72
CA ALA A 205 -11.22 2.58 11.21
C ALA A 205 -12.01 1.77 10.15
N GLU A 206 -12.89 2.43 9.38
CA GLU A 206 -13.61 1.83 8.23
C GLU A 206 -12.70 1.47 7.04
N GLY A 207 -11.39 1.77 7.08
CA GLY A 207 -10.49 1.58 5.94
C GLY A 207 -10.79 2.48 4.74
N LYS A 208 -11.57 3.55 4.92
CA LYS A 208 -11.89 4.56 3.88
C LYS A 208 -10.86 5.70 3.83
N LEU A 209 -9.95 5.74 4.80
CA LEU A 209 -8.76 6.60 4.84
C LEU A 209 -7.52 5.76 5.17
N ILE A 210 -6.36 6.23 4.72
CA ILE A 210 -5.08 5.61 5.04
C ILE A 210 -4.75 5.95 6.52
N PRO A 211 -4.46 4.95 7.38
CA PRO A 211 -4.18 5.19 8.79
C PRO A 211 -2.78 5.79 8.99
N TYR A 212 -2.68 7.11 8.79
CA TYR A 212 -1.52 7.90 9.19
C TYR A 212 -1.72 8.45 10.61
N VAL A 213 -0.76 8.15 11.48
CA VAL A 213 -0.50 8.92 12.70
C VAL A 213 0.27 10.18 12.29
N LYS A 214 -0.26 11.37 12.65
CA LYS A 214 0.44 12.65 12.48
C LYS A 214 1.63 12.61 13.44
N ARG A 215 2.86 12.83 12.96
CA ARG A 215 4.00 12.97 13.87
C ARG A 215 3.88 14.32 14.55
N GLU A 216 3.87 14.33 15.87
CA GLU A 216 4.00 15.57 16.64
C GLU A 216 5.31 16.26 16.24
N LYS A 217 5.26 17.58 16.12
CA LYS A 217 6.46 18.40 15.93
C LYS A 217 7.07 18.59 17.31
N ILE A 218 8.18 17.90 17.55
CA ILE A 218 9.09 18.12 18.68
C ILE A 218 9.86 19.41 18.44
#